data_AF-A0A7S4HRX9-F1
#
_entry.id   AF-A0A7S4HRX9-F1
#
_cell.length_a   1.000
_cell.length_b   1.000
_cell.length_c   1.000
_cell.angle_alpha   90.00
_cell.angle_beta   90.00
_cell.angle_gamma   90.00
#
_symmetry.space_group_name_H-M   'P 1'
#
loop_
_entity.id
_entity.type
_entity.pdbx_description
1 polymer ?
#
loop_
_entity_poly.entity_id
_entity_poly.type
_entity_poly.pdbx_seq_one_letter_code
_entity_poly.pdbx_strand_id
1 'polypeptide(L)'
;IRRCAIQLLQILAFRIDEENWATFYSPPAVDGFLFEVYQTTQLDLSTRLANDYPELTFQFFDEFVYRLDSADSLHQKLMLSYLIAWVKKMALNSLDREKLILFLKNMFWVTMKYNGDP
;
A
#
# COMPACT_ATOMS: atom_id res chain seq x y z
N ILE A 1 6.61 25.18 -10.90
CA ILE A 1 5.85 23.91 -10.86
C ILE A 1 5.29 23.62 -9.46
N ARG A 2 6.11 23.29 -8.44
CA ARG A 2 5.63 23.03 -7.05
C ARG A 2 4.75 24.14 -6.45
N ARG A 3 5.20 25.41 -6.54
CA ARG A 3 4.43 26.57 -6.02
C ARG A 3 3.09 26.75 -6.74
N CYS A 4 3.06 26.48 -8.05
CA CYS A 4 1.85 26.54 -8.86
C CYS A 4 0.87 25.41 -8.52
N ALA A 5 1.37 24.20 -8.25
CA ALA A 5 0.54 23.08 -7.80
C ALA A 5 -0.12 23.35 -6.44
N ILE A 6 0.62 23.96 -5.51
CA ILE A 6 0.10 24.36 -4.19
C ILE A 6 -0.98 25.43 -4.33
N GLN A 7 -0.76 26.45 -5.16
CA GLN A 7 -1.75 27.50 -5.41
C GLN A 7 -3.03 26.96 -6.07
N LEU A 8 -2.91 26.00 -7.00
CA LEU A 8 -4.07 25.36 -7.62
C LEU A 8 -4.88 24.53 -6.63
N LEU A 9 -4.22 23.78 -5.74
CA LEU A 9 -4.88 23.03 -4.68
C LEU A 9 -5.63 23.94 -3.70
N GLN A 10 -5.05 25.10 -3.35
CA GLN A 10 -5.70 26.09 -2.49
C GLN A 10 -6.94 26.71 -3.14
N ILE A 11 -6.88 26.98 -4.45
CA ILE A 11 -8.04 27.52 -5.21
C ILE A 11 -9.16 26.48 -5.34
N LEU A 12 -8.81 25.19 -5.53
CA LEU A 12 -9.79 24.10 -5.58
C LEU A 12 -10.46 23.88 -4.22
N ALA A 13 -9.69 23.95 -3.13
CA ALA A 13 -10.22 23.85 -1.77
C ALA A 13 -11.18 25.00 -1.42
N PHE A 14 -10.96 26.20 -1.95
CA PHE A 14 -11.80 27.38 -1.69
C PHE A 14 -13.08 27.45 -2.53
N ARG A 15 -13.18 26.68 -3.63
CA ARG A 15 -14.37 26.68 -4.51
C ARG A 15 -15.42 25.64 -4.15
N ILE A 16 -15.18 24.84 -3.12
CA ILE A 16 -16.09 23.76 -2.69
C ILE A 16 -16.52 24.05 -1.24
N ASP A 17 -17.37 25.05 -1.07
CA ASP A 17 -18.20 25.19 0.13
C ASP A 17 -19.42 24.25 -0.04
N GLU A 18 -19.76 23.37 0.92
CA GLU A 18 -20.18 23.75 2.27
C GLU A 18 -20.64 22.55 3.14
N GLU A 19 -20.80 21.33 2.61
CA GLU A 19 -21.34 20.22 3.41
C GLU A 19 -20.50 18.93 3.36
N ASN A 20 -19.97 18.57 4.54
CA ASN A 20 -19.68 17.20 5.00
C ASN A 20 -18.30 16.57 4.84
N TRP A 21 -17.32 17.14 4.11
CA TRP A 21 -15.99 16.51 4.03
C TRP A 21 -14.92 17.14 4.94
N ALA A 22 -14.99 18.46 5.21
CA ALA A 22 -13.96 19.16 5.98
C ALA A 22 -13.90 18.76 7.45
N THR A 23 -15.02 18.31 8.05
CA THR A 23 -15.06 17.92 9.47
C THR A 23 -14.36 16.59 9.75
N PHE A 24 -14.21 15.72 8.73
CA PHE A 24 -13.47 14.45 8.82
C PHE A 24 -12.09 14.51 8.17
N TYR A 25 -11.81 15.55 7.38
CA TYR A 25 -10.52 15.75 6.75
C TYR A 25 -9.72 16.80 7.53
N SER A 26 -9.30 16.45 8.75
CA SER A 26 -8.20 17.16 9.40
C SER A 26 -6.97 16.94 8.52
N PRO A 27 -6.43 17.95 7.81
CA PRO A 27 -5.27 17.74 6.97
C PRO A 27 -4.11 17.40 7.90
N PRO A 28 -3.57 16.17 7.89
CA PRO A 28 -2.36 15.86 8.66
C PRO A 28 -1.12 16.57 8.03
N ALA A 29 -1.34 17.32 6.95
CA ALA A 29 -0.36 17.61 5.90
C ALA A 29 0.11 19.06 5.84
N VAL A 30 -0.35 19.95 6.74
CA VAL A 30 0.14 21.33 6.71
C VAL A 30 1.47 21.47 7.45
N ASP A 31 1.68 20.73 8.55
CA ASP A 31 2.93 20.79 9.34
C ASP A 31 3.62 19.43 9.55
N GLY A 32 2.98 18.31 9.18
CA GLY A 32 3.57 16.97 9.21
C GLY A 32 4.24 16.64 7.88
N PHE A 33 5.51 16.22 7.91
CA PHE A 33 6.33 15.93 6.74
C PHE A 33 5.56 15.14 5.68
N LEU A 34 5.35 15.73 4.50
CA LEU A 34 4.65 15.16 3.34
C LEU A 34 4.99 13.68 3.05
N PHE A 35 6.21 13.26 3.41
CA PHE A 35 6.68 11.88 3.32
C PHE A 35 5.97 10.91 4.28
N GLU A 36 5.75 11.30 5.53
CA GLU A 36 5.06 10.48 6.54
C GLU A 36 3.57 10.33 6.19
N VAL A 37 2.95 11.43 5.73
CA VAL A 37 1.58 11.41 5.22
C VAL A 37 1.48 10.51 3.98
N TYR A 38 2.47 10.55 3.09
CA TYR A 38 2.48 9.69 1.91
C TYR A 38 2.58 8.20 2.29
N GLN A 39 3.51 7.83 3.17
CA GLN A 39 3.68 6.43 3.59
C GLN A 39 2.44 5.87 4.29
N THR A 40 1.85 6.64 5.21
CA THR A 40 0.62 6.25 5.92
C THR A 40 -0.57 6.12 4.97
N THR A 41 -0.74 7.07 4.04
CA THR A 41 -1.81 7.02 3.03
C THR A 41 -1.67 5.80 2.11
N GLN A 42 -0.45 5.45 1.69
CA GLN A 42 -0.22 4.27 0.84
C GLN A 42 -0.50 2.95 1.58
N LEU A 43 -0.17 2.87 2.87
CA LEU A 43 -0.49 1.72 3.71
C LEU A 43 -2.01 1.56 3.89
N ASP A 44 -2.71 2.66 4.15
CA ASP A 44 -4.17 2.67 4.29
C ASP A 44 -4.85 2.29 2.98
N LEU A 45 -4.35 2.81 1.85
CA LEU A 45 -4.85 2.46 0.53
C LEU A 45 -4.62 0.98 0.22
N SER A 46 -3.43 0.44 0.49
CA SER A 46 -3.14 -1.00 0.34
C SER A 46 -4.13 -1.84 1.17
N THR A 47 -4.41 -1.41 2.40
CA THR A 47 -5.35 -2.09 3.29
C THR A 47 -6.78 -2.06 2.77
N ARG A 48 -7.25 -0.91 2.28
CA ARG A 48 -8.59 -0.77 1.68
C ARG A 48 -8.71 -1.64 0.43
N LEU A 49 -7.74 -1.58 -0.47
CA LEU A 49 -7.76 -2.37 -1.71
C LEU A 49 -7.78 -3.88 -1.43
N ALA A 50 -7.00 -4.35 -0.45
CA ALA A 50 -7.00 -5.76 -0.06
C ALA A 50 -8.35 -6.21 0.54
N ASN A 51 -9.12 -5.30 1.15
CA ASN A 51 -10.47 -5.58 1.66
C ASN A 51 -11.53 -5.56 0.56
N ASP A 52 -11.43 -4.59 -0.35
CA ASP A 52 -12.44 -4.37 -1.40
C ASP A 52 -12.33 -5.41 -2.52
N TYR A 53 -11.12 -5.94 -2.77
CA TYR A 53 -10.82 -6.86 -3.88
C TYR A 53 -10.08 -8.13 -3.41
N PRO A 54 -10.69 -8.96 -2.54
CA PRO A 54 -10.06 -10.18 -2.01
C PRO A 54 -9.71 -11.20 -3.11
N GLU A 55 -10.40 -11.20 -4.24
CA GLU A 55 -10.13 -12.06 -5.38
C GLU A 55 -8.81 -11.77 -6.08
N LEU A 56 -8.28 -10.55 -5.93
CA LEU A 56 -7.02 -10.13 -6.54
C LEU A 56 -5.80 -10.38 -5.64
N THR A 57 -5.99 -10.85 -4.40
CA THR A 57 -4.91 -10.93 -3.41
C THR A 57 -3.75 -11.79 -3.86
N PHE A 58 -4.03 -12.91 -4.54
CA PHE A 58 -2.98 -13.79 -5.07
C PHE A 58 -2.16 -13.11 -6.18
N GLN A 59 -2.83 -12.46 -7.14
CA GLN A 59 -2.16 -11.79 -8.24
C GLN A 59 -1.30 -10.64 -7.74
N PHE A 60 -1.83 -9.82 -6.83
CA PHE A 60 -1.05 -8.76 -6.22
C PHE A 60 0.13 -9.30 -5.42
N PHE A 61 -0.09 -10.33 -4.60
CA PHE A 61 1.00 -10.95 -3.85
C PHE A 61 2.13 -11.43 -4.77
N ASP A 62 1.80 -12.17 -5.83
CA ASP A 62 2.79 -12.71 -6.76
C ASP A 62 3.57 -11.58 -7.47
N GLU A 63 2.86 -10.53 -7.91
CA GLU A 63 3.48 -9.35 -8.53
C GLU A 63 4.37 -8.58 -7.54
N PHE A 64 3.95 -8.44 -6.28
CA PHE A 64 4.77 -7.83 -5.24
C PHE A 64 6.07 -8.61 -5.02
N VAL A 65 5.98 -9.94 -4.93
CA VAL A 65 7.15 -10.81 -4.77
C VAL A 65 8.09 -10.71 -5.96
N TYR A 66 7.55 -10.72 -7.18
CA TYR A 66 8.35 -10.54 -8.38
C TYR A 66 9.12 -9.21 -8.40
N ARG A 67 8.47 -8.12 -7.98
CA ARG A 67 9.06 -6.77 -7.99
C ARG A 67 10.02 -6.49 -6.83
N LEU A 68 9.88 -7.19 -5.70
CA LEU A 68 10.72 -7.00 -4.51
C LEU A 68 12.22 -7.08 -4.84
N ASP A 69 12.63 -7.98 -5.75
CA ASP A 69 14.02 -8.15 -6.14
C ASP A 69 14.60 -6.98 -6.94
N SER A 70 13.73 -6.24 -7.63
CA SER A 70 14.13 -5.08 -8.44
C SER A 70 14.09 -3.76 -7.68
N ALA A 71 13.43 -3.72 -6.53
CA ALA A 71 13.33 -2.54 -5.70
C ALA A 71 14.61 -2.33 -4.87
N ASP A 72 14.95 -1.08 -4.57
CA ASP A 72 16.04 -0.78 -3.63
C ASP A 72 15.66 -1.18 -2.18
N SER A 73 16.65 -1.19 -1.28
CA SER A 73 16.46 -1.68 0.09
C SER A 73 15.45 -0.89 0.92
N LEU A 74 15.27 0.41 0.65
CA LEU A 74 14.29 1.25 1.34
C LEU A 74 12.88 0.90 0.85
N HIS A 75 12.69 0.81 -0.47
CA HIS A 75 11.43 0.48 -1.08
C HIS A 75 11.03 -0.97 -0.82
N GLN A 76 11.99 -1.90 -0.69
CA GLN A 76 11.73 -3.27 -0.26
C GLN A 76 11.02 -3.32 1.10
N LYS A 77 11.51 -2.57 2.09
CA LYS A 77 10.87 -2.50 3.42
C LYS A 77 9.44 -1.97 3.37
N LEU A 78 9.19 -0.94 2.54
CA LEU A 78 7.85 -0.39 2.35
C LEU A 78 6.93 -1.36 1.59
N MET A 79 7.43 -2.01 0.55
CA MET A 79 6.66 -3.01 -0.18
C MET A 79 6.27 -4.19 0.71
N LEU A 80 7.18 -4.66 1.58
CA LEU A 80 6.88 -5.69 2.57
C LEU A 80 5.81 -5.24 3.56
N SER A 81 5.80 -3.98 4.00
CA SER A 81 4.76 -3.49 4.91
C SER A 81 3.39 -3.44 4.23
N TYR A 82 3.33 -3.07 2.95
CA TYR A 82 2.10 -3.10 2.17
C TYR A 82 1.59 -4.52 1.92
N LEU A 83 2.51 -5.47 1.66
CA LEU A 83 2.21 -6.88 1.38
C LEU A 83 1.44 -7.58 2.52
N ILE A 84 1.66 -7.14 3.77
CA ILE A 84 0.98 -7.71 4.95
C ILE A 84 -0.55 -7.67 4.81
N ALA A 85 -1.11 -6.57 4.28
CA ALA A 85 -2.55 -6.44 4.11
C ALA A 85 -3.10 -7.50 3.14
N TRP A 86 -2.41 -7.73 2.03
CA TRP A 86 -2.78 -8.70 1.00
C TRP A 86 -2.66 -10.14 1.50
N VAL A 87 -1.59 -10.47 2.22
CA VAL A 87 -1.40 -11.80 2.80
C VAL A 87 -2.50 -12.12 3.83
N LYS A 88 -2.88 -11.14 4.67
CA LYS A 88 -3.97 -11.32 5.66
C LYS A 88 -5.32 -11.58 5.01
N LYS A 89 -5.53 -11.14 3.77
CA LYS A 89 -6.78 -11.29 3.02
C LYS A 89 -6.75 -12.47 2.04
N MET A 90 -5.63 -13.19 1.97
CA MET A 90 -5.47 -14.33 1.09
C MET A 90 -6.43 -15.47 1.45
N ALA A 91 -7.37 -15.77 0.54
CA ALA A 91 -8.26 -16.91 0.67
C ALA A 91 -7.57 -18.20 0.17
N LEU A 92 -6.77 -18.84 1.02
CA LEU A 92 -6.01 -20.06 0.63
C LEU A 92 -6.92 -21.19 0.11
N ASN A 93 -8.15 -21.27 0.62
CA ASN A 93 -9.12 -22.29 0.23
C ASN A 93 -9.67 -22.10 -1.19
N SER A 94 -9.56 -20.89 -1.76
CA SER A 94 -10.01 -20.61 -3.13
C SER A 94 -8.90 -20.78 -4.17
N LEU A 95 -7.67 -21.08 -3.76
CA LEU A 95 -6.55 -21.30 -4.67
C LEU A 95 -6.55 -22.72 -5.21
N ASP A 96 -6.27 -22.86 -6.50
CA ASP A 96 -5.91 -24.15 -7.08
C ASP A 96 -4.58 -24.66 -6.47
N ARG A 97 -4.30 -25.96 -6.65
CA ARG A 97 -3.11 -26.60 -6.07
C ARG A 97 -1.82 -25.92 -6.53
N GLU A 98 -1.75 -25.47 -7.78
CA GLU A 98 -0.54 -24.88 -8.35
C GLU A 98 -0.25 -23.51 -7.74
N LYS A 99 -1.26 -22.64 -7.67
CA LYS A 99 -1.18 -21.33 -7.02
C LYS A 99 -0.91 -21.45 -5.54
N LEU A 100 -1.48 -22.44 -4.85
CA LEU A 100 -1.20 -22.67 -3.44
C LEU A 100 0.28 -23.05 -3.23
N ILE A 101 0.82 -23.95 -4.06
CA ILE A 101 2.24 -24.31 -4.00
C ILE A 101 3.13 -23.10 -4.30
N LEU A 102 2.78 -22.30 -5.32
CA LEU A 102 3.53 -21.10 -5.67
C LEU A 102 3.49 -20.05 -4.55
N PHE A 103 2.31 -19.80 -3.99
CA PHE A 103 2.13 -18.91 -2.84
C PHE A 103 3.02 -19.34 -1.67
N LEU A 104 3.00 -20.62 -1.29
CA LEU A 104 3.80 -21.13 -0.18
C LEU A 104 5.31 -21.03 -0.47
N LYS A 105 5.75 -21.33 -1.70
CA LYS A 105 7.15 -21.16 -2.13
C LYS A 105 7.58 -19.70 -2.02
N ASN A 106 6.77 -18.78 -2.53
CA ASN A 106 7.04 -17.35 -2.51
C ASN A 106 7.04 -16.81 -1.08
N MET A 107 6.08 -17.21 -0.24
CA MET A 107 6.05 -16.87 1.19
C MET A 107 7.29 -17.37 1.92
N PHE A 108 7.70 -18.62 1.68
CA PHE A 108 8.92 -19.17 2.26
C PHE A 108 10.15 -18.40 1.79
N TRP A 109 10.23 -18.06 0.50
CA TRP A 109 11.33 -17.28 -0.02
C TRP A 109 11.38 -15.86 0.57
N VAL A 110 10.25 -15.14 0.63
CA VAL A 110 10.16 -13.78 1.22
C VAL A 110 10.60 -13.84 2.68
N THR A 111 10.07 -14.79 3.44
CA THR A 111 10.45 -14.94 4.85
C THR A 111 11.93 -15.26 4.97
N MET A 112 12.48 -16.23 4.26
CA MET A 112 13.92 -16.55 4.36
C MET A 112 14.84 -15.40 3.94
N LYS A 113 14.47 -14.64 2.91
CA LYS A 113 15.30 -13.55 2.37
C LYS A 113 15.24 -12.28 3.22
N TYR A 114 14.08 -11.99 3.81
CA TYR A 114 13.82 -10.76 4.55
C TYR A 114 13.60 -10.98 6.06
N ASN A 115 13.78 -12.20 6.56
CA ASN A 115 13.90 -12.50 7.99
C ASN A 115 15.20 -11.86 8.48
N GLY A 116 15.10 -10.65 9.01
CA GLY A 116 16.26 -9.87 9.40
C GLY A 116 17.11 -10.60 10.44
N ASP A 117 18.42 -10.59 10.23
CA ASP A 117 19.30 -10.21 11.34
C ASP A 117 19.22 -8.67 11.48
N PRO A 118 19.22 -8.14 12.71
CA PRO A 118 19.06 -6.71 13.02
C PRO A 118 20.11 -5.80 12.39
#